data_AF-A0A846W5F2-F1
#
_entry.id   AF-A0A846W5F2-F1
#
_cell.length_a   1.000
_cell.length_b   1.000
_cell.length_c   1.000
_cell.angle_alpha   90.00
_cell.angle_beta   90.00
_cell.angle_gamma   90.00
#
_symmetry.space_group_name_H-M   'P 1'
#
loop_
_entity.id
_entity.type
_entity.pdbx_description
1 polymer ?
#
loop_
_entity_poly.entity_id
_entity_poly.type
_entity_poly.pdbx_seq_one_letter_code
_entity_poly.pdbx_strand_id
1 'polypeptide(L)'
;MRALRICLHAGLSAYWPVVKAAPAKSIRSYETALRTLRERWIEPGDNVGDPSAIVMFREMDAEATEFLELCAELSGTQWLEPVDSIASYLVSVFHGAVLRWLADGNDETILVVTDDLVGCLTLKAVEA
;
A
#
# COMPACT_ATOMS: atom_id res chain seq x y z
N MET A 1 -13.05 6.74 -17.14
CA MET A 1 -11.82 6.98 -16.31
C MET A 1 -11.95 7.97 -15.14
N ARG A 2 -12.70 9.08 -15.26
CA ARG A 2 -12.82 10.08 -14.16
C ARG A 2 -13.39 9.51 -12.85
N ALA A 3 -14.39 8.62 -12.95
CA ALA A 3 -15.00 8.00 -11.78
C ALA A 3 -14.00 7.16 -10.98
N LEU A 4 -13.17 6.36 -11.66
CA LEU A 4 -12.12 5.55 -11.01
C LEU A 4 -11.13 6.43 -10.25
N ARG A 5 -10.65 7.51 -10.86
CA ARG A 5 -9.76 8.48 -10.20
C ARG A 5 -10.37 9.05 -8.92
N ILE A 6 -11.67 9.34 -8.93
CA ILE A 6 -12.40 9.85 -7.75
C ILE A 6 -12.48 8.77 -6.66
N CYS A 7 -12.84 7.52 -7.01
CA CYS A 7 -12.91 6.41 -6.07
C CYS A 7 -11.55 6.15 -5.40
N LEU A 8 -10.48 6.05 -6.20
CA LEU A 8 -9.13 5.82 -5.71
C LEU A 8 -8.66 6.94 -4.77
N HIS A 9 -8.82 8.20 -5.20
CA HIS A 9 -8.44 9.35 -4.40
C HIS A 9 -9.25 9.43 -3.10
N ALA A 10 -10.55 9.19 -3.16
CA ALA A 10 -11.42 9.20 -1.99
C ALA A 10 -11.03 8.12 -0.99
N GLY A 11 -10.75 6.89 -1.45
CA GLY A 11 -10.34 5.79 -0.58
C GLY A 11 -9.01 6.07 0.12
N LEU A 12 -7.98 6.48 -0.62
CA LEU A 12 -6.67 6.79 -0.04
C LEU A 12 -6.71 8.00 0.90
N SER A 13 -7.48 9.03 0.54
CA SER A 13 -7.70 10.20 1.40
C SER A 13 -8.44 9.86 2.68
N ALA A 14 -9.39 8.91 2.64
CA ALA A 14 -10.11 8.43 3.81
C ALA A 14 -9.24 7.52 4.69
N TYR A 15 -8.35 6.74 4.09
CA TYR A 15 -7.44 5.84 4.82
C TYR A 15 -6.34 6.61 5.55
N TRP A 16 -5.81 7.69 4.96
CA TRP A 16 -4.67 8.41 5.52
C TRP A 16 -4.85 8.88 6.98
N PRO A 17 -5.98 9.51 7.37
CA PRO A 17 -6.25 9.87 8.77
C PRO A 17 -6.18 8.68 9.75
N VAL A 18 -6.54 7.47 9.32
CA VAL A 18 -6.48 6.25 10.14
C VAL A 18 -5.03 5.89 10.44
N VAL A 19 -4.17 5.91 9.41
CA VAL A 19 -2.73 5.68 9.57
C VAL A 19 -2.11 6.72 10.48
N LYS A 20 -2.43 7.99 10.24
CA LYS A 20 -1.91 9.13 10.99
C LYS A 20 -2.33 9.14 12.47
N ALA A 21 -3.53 8.64 12.78
CA ALA A 21 -4.03 8.53 14.15
C ALA A 21 -3.32 7.43 14.97
N ALA A 22 -2.65 6.47 14.32
CA ALA A 22 -2.05 5.32 14.97
C ALA A 22 -0.60 5.04 14.51
N PRO A 23 0.33 6.01 14.60
CA PRO A 23 1.70 5.84 14.12
C PRO A 23 2.43 4.68 14.81
N ALA A 24 2.12 4.40 16.08
CA ALA A 24 2.67 3.27 16.81
C ALA A 24 2.31 1.90 16.19
N LYS A 25 1.16 1.77 15.51
CA LYS A 25 0.79 0.54 14.78
C LYS A 25 1.74 0.34 13.61
N SER A 26 1.95 1.39 12.80
CA SER A 26 2.86 1.37 11.66
C SER A 26 4.30 1.09 12.08
N ILE A 27 4.80 1.73 13.15
CA ILE A 27 6.15 1.48 13.68
C ILE A 27 6.34 -0.01 14.02
N ARG A 28 5.39 -0.64 14.73
CA ARG A 28 5.49 -2.08 15.06
C ARG A 28 5.51 -2.97 13.81
N SER A 29 4.77 -2.60 12.76
CA SER A 29 4.82 -3.29 11.48
C SER A 29 6.21 -3.18 10.83
N TYR A 30 6.83 -2.00 10.83
CA TYR A 30 8.20 -1.83 10.33
C TYR A 30 9.23 -2.58 11.18
N GLU A 31 9.11 -2.57 12.51
CA GLU A 31 9.99 -3.33 13.39
C GLU A 31 9.90 -4.84 13.13
N THR A 32 8.70 -5.35 12.83
CA THR A 32 8.48 -6.75 12.46
C THR A 32 9.17 -7.08 11.14
N ALA A 33 9.02 -6.22 10.13
CA ALA A 33 9.71 -6.37 8.85
C ALA A 33 11.24 -6.31 9.03
N LEU A 34 11.76 -5.34 9.80
CA LEU A 34 13.18 -5.19 10.07
C LEU A 34 13.76 -6.39 10.84
N ARG A 35 13.03 -6.94 11.82
CA ARG A 35 13.46 -8.15 12.53
C ARG A 35 13.63 -9.32 11.56
N THR A 36 12.61 -9.56 10.73
CA THR A 36 12.65 -10.61 9.69
C THR A 36 13.82 -10.41 8.73
N LEU A 37 14.10 -9.16 8.32
CA LEU A 37 15.24 -8.84 7.45
C LEU A 37 16.58 -9.11 8.13
N ARG A 38 16.72 -8.80 9.43
CA ARG A 38 17.96 -9.05 10.17
C ARG A 38 18.24 -10.55 10.29
N GLU A 39 17.24 -11.33 10.66
CA GLU A 39 17.34 -12.79 10.76
C GLU A 39 17.73 -13.42 9.41
N ARG A 40 17.18 -12.90 8.32
CA ARG A 40 17.44 -13.43 6.98
C ARG A 40 18.79 -13.04 6.38
N TRP A 41 19.26 -11.82 6.63
CA TRP A 41 20.41 -11.25 5.90
C TRP A 41 21.64 -10.96 6.74
N ILE A 42 21.52 -10.90 8.07
CA ILE A 42 22.63 -10.55 8.97
C ILE A 42 23.04 -11.75 9.82
N GLU A 43 22.07 -12.53 10.31
CA GLU A 43 22.36 -13.64 11.21
C GLU A 43 23.00 -14.82 10.45
N PRO A 44 24.03 -15.47 11.00
CA PRO A 44 24.67 -16.62 10.35
C PRO A 44 23.71 -17.80 10.20
N GLY A 45 23.57 -18.32 8.98
CA GLY A 45 22.77 -19.51 8.65
C GLY A 45 21.79 -19.26 7.51
N ASP A 46 21.23 -20.32 6.93
CA ASP A 46 20.19 -20.24 5.89
C ASP A 46 18.81 -19.98 6.51
N ASN A 47 18.71 -18.99 7.40
CA ASN A 47 17.44 -18.63 8.02
C ASN A 47 16.58 -17.83 7.01
N VAL A 48 15.35 -18.26 6.79
CA VAL A 48 14.40 -17.55 5.91
C VAL A 48 13.80 -16.32 6.64
N GLY A 49 14.00 -16.20 7.95
CA GLY A 49 13.44 -15.20 8.84
C GLY A 49 12.03 -15.57 9.35
N ASP A 50 11.52 -14.83 10.33
CA ASP A 50 10.14 -14.96 10.84
C ASP A 50 9.10 -14.78 9.71
N PRO A 51 8.17 -15.73 9.47
CA PRO A 51 7.12 -15.58 8.47
C PRO A 51 6.13 -14.45 8.78
N SER A 52 6.15 -13.85 9.97
CA SER A 52 5.21 -12.80 10.38
C SER A 52 5.18 -11.60 9.42
N ALA A 53 6.34 -11.19 8.88
CA ALA A 53 6.37 -10.10 7.92
C ALA A 53 5.75 -10.49 6.57
N ILE A 54 5.92 -11.76 6.16
CA ILE A 54 5.29 -12.29 4.93
C ILE A 54 3.77 -12.31 5.07
N VAL A 55 3.27 -12.78 6.23
CA VAL A 55 1.82 -12.79 6.51
C VAL A 55 1.27 -11.37 6.52
N MET A 56 1.95 -10.45 7.20
CA MET A 56 1.55 -9.03 7.25
C MET A 56 1.43 -8.40 5.85
N PHE A 57 2.42 -8.60 4.97
CA PHE A 57 2.34 -8.04 3.61
C PHE A 57 1.24 -8.70 2.76
N ARG A 58 0.99 -10.01 2.94
CA ARG A 58 -0.13 -10.69 2.27
C ARG A 58 -1.48 -10.15 2.71
N GLU A 59 -1.65 -9.84 3.99
CA GLU A 59 -2.86 -9.21 4.50
C GLU A 59 -3.06 -7.81 3.91
N MET A 60 -2.00 -6.99 3.86
CA MET A 60 -2.05 -5.67 3.22
C MET A 60 -2.38 -5.77 1.72
N ASP A 61 -1.79 -6.72 1.01
CA ASP A 61 -2.07 -6.95 -0.41
C ASP A 61 -3.53 -7.38 -0.62
N ALA A 62 -4.08 -8.25 0.23
CA ALA A 62 -5.47 -8.66 0.17
C ALA A 62 -6.45 -7.50 0.40
N GLU A 63 -6.23 -6.68 1.44
CA GLU A 63 -7.03 -5.47 1.69
C GLU A 63 -6.96 -4.48 0.52
N ALA A 64 -5.77 -4.34 -0.08
CA ALA A 64 -5.57 -3.48 -1.25
C ALA A 64 -6.27 -4.04 -2.51
N THR A 65 -6.28 -5.37 -2.71
CA THR A 65 -7.04 -6.00 -3.80
C THR A 65 -8.53 -5.73 -3.65
N GLU A 66 -9.11 -5.98 -2.48
CA GLU A 66 -10.54 -5.72 -2.22
C GLU A 66 -10.90 -4.25 -2.47
N PHE A 67 -10.04 -3.33 -2.04
CA PHE A 67 -10.20 -1.90 -2.30
C PHE A 67 -10.20 -1.56 -3.80
N LEU A 68 -9.27 -2.13 -4.56
CA LEU A 68 -9.14 -1.88 -6.01
C LEU A 68 -10.31 -2.48 -6.80
N GLU A 69 -10.79 -3.66 -6.42
CA GLU A 69 -11.97 -4.29 -7.00
C GLU A 69 -13.22 -3.43 -6.77
N LEU A 70 -13.41 -2.94 -5.53
CA LEU A 70 -14.52 -2.05 -5.21
C LEU A 70 -14.46 -0.75 -6.01
N CYS A 71 -13.26 -0.17 -6.20
CA CYS A 71 -13.10 1.02 -7.03
C CYS A 71 -13.48 0.75 -8.50
N ALA A 72 -13.10 -0.40 -9.04
CA ALA A 72 -13.44 -0.79 -10.41
C ALA A 72 -14.94 -1.00 -10.58
N GLU A 73 -15.59 -1.68 -9.63
CA GLU A 73 -17.04 -1.90 -9.61
C GLU A 73 -17.81 -0.56 -9.57
N LEU A 74 -17.50 0.30 -8.59
CA LEU A 74 -18.19 1.59 -8.39
C LEU A 74 -18.00 2.55 -9.55
N SER A 75 -16.92 2.40 -10.32
CA SER A 75 -16.58 3.30 -11.41
C SER A 75 -16.91 2.76 -12.80
N GLY A 76 -17.39 1.52 -12.90
CA GLY A 76 -17.67 0.85 -14.17
C GLY A 76 -16.42 0.67 -15.03
N THR A 77 -15.29 0.33 -14.41
CA THR A 77 -14.02 0.08 -15.11
C THR A 77 -13.53 -1.34 -14.89
N GLN A 78 -12.60 -1.78 -15.74
CA GLN A 78 -11.87 -3.03 -15.60
C GLN A 78 -10.37 -2.77 -15.54
N TRP A 79 -9.67 -3.54 -14.71
CA TRP A 79 -8.21 -3.51 -14.64
C TRP A 79 -7.61 -4.24 -15.85
N LEU A 80 -6.56 -3.66 -16.44
CA LEU A 80 -5.81 -4.24 -17.56
C LEU A 80 -4.78 -5.28 -17.11
N GLU A 81 -4.38 -5.20 -15.84
CA GLU A 81 -3.41 -6.10 -15.20
C GLU A 81 -4.11 -6.89 -14.09
N PRO A 82 -3.54 -8.04 -13.68
CA PRO A 82 -4.02 -8.76 -12.50
C PRO A 82 -4.09 -7.84 -11.27
N VAL A 83 -5.23 -7.84 -10.57
CA VAL A 83 -5.49 -6.86 -9.49
C VAL A 83 -4.55 -7.05 -8.31
N ASP A 84 -4.11 -8.29 -8.05
CA ASP A 84 -3.08 -8.62 -7.07
C ASP A 84 -1.74 -7.93 -7.38
N SER A 85 -1.35 -7.87 -8.65
CA SER A 85 -0.13 -7.17 -9.09
C SER A 85 -0.23 -5.66 -8.88
N ILE A 86 -1.42 -5.10 -9.12
CA ILE A 86 -1.70 -3.67 -8.88
C ILE A 86 -1.71 -3.37 -7.37
N ALA A 87 -2.27 -4.29 -6.56
CA ALA A 87 -2.32 -4.19 -5.11
C ALA A 87 -0.92 -4.20 -4.50
N SER A 88 -0.06 -5.15 -4.88
CA SER A 88 1.32 -5.18 -4.37
C SER A 88 2.11 -3.91 -4.74
N TYR A 89 1.85 -3.31 -5.91
CA TYR A 89 2.43 -2.02 -6.28
C TYR A 89 1.92 -0.88 -5.38
N LEU A 90 0.60 -0.77 -5.18
CA LEU A 90 -0.03 0.19 -4.28
C LEU A 90 0.54 0.09 -2.86
N VAL A 91 0.57 -1.12 -2.30
CA VAL A 91 1.10 -1.39 -0.95
C VAL A 91 2.57 -1.00 -0.87
N SER A 92 3.39 -1.38 -1.85
CA SER A 92 4.82 -1.07 -1.84
C SER A 92 5.10 0.45 -1.84
N VAL A 93 4.40 1.20 -2.70
CA VAL A 93 4.56 2.67 -2.78
C VAL A 93 4.07 3.32 -1.50
N PHE A 94 2.87 2.97 -1.03
CA PHE A 94 2.26 3.59 0.15
C PHE A 94 3.03 3.24 1.43
N HIS A 95 3.47 1.98 1.59
CA HIS A 95 4.29 1.55 2.72
C HIS A 95 5.65 2.27 2.75
N GLY A 96 6.28 2.54 1.61
CA GLY A 96 7.48 3.38 1.56
C GLY A 96 7.20 4.82 1.97
N ALA A 97 6.08 5.39 1.51
CA ALA A 97 5.68 6.76 1.83
C ALA A 97 5.39 6.94 3.32
N VAL A 98 4.68 6.00 3.94
CA VAL A 98 4.41 6.01 5.40
C VAL A 98 5.69 5.91 6.20
N LEU A 99 6.66 5.10 5.79
CA LEU A 99 7.95 4.99 6.48
C LEU A 99 8.67 6.34 6.50
N ARG A 100 8.72 7.01 5.35
CA ARG A 100 9.34 8.32 5.22
C ARG A 100 8.62 9.36 6.07
N TRP A 101 7.29 9.37 6.04
CA TRP A 101 6.49 10.27 6.86
C TRP A 101 6.70 10.03 8.37
N LEU A 102 6.84 8.78 8.81
CA LEU A 102 7.18 8.49 10.21
C LEU A 102 8.54 9.08 10.62
N ALA A 103 9.47 9.23 9.67
CA ALA A 103 10.80 9.77 9.91
C ALA A 103 10.86 11.30 9.87
N ASP A 104 10.13 11.96 8.94
CA ASP A 104 10.22 13.41 8.71
C ASP A 104 8.96 14.21 9.07
N GLY A 105 7.82 13.53 9.34
CA GLY A 105 6.54 14.14 9.69
C GLY A 105 5.87 14.93 8.55
N ASN A 106 6.35 14.81 7.31
CA ASN A 106 5.93 15.68 6.21
C ASN A 106 4.64 15.18 5.53
N ASP A 107 3.50 15.73 5.92
CA ASP A 107 2.18 15.43 5.34
C ASP A 107 2.09 15.76 3.83
N GLU A 108 2.78 16.79 3.35
CA GLU A 108 2.74 17.18 1.94
C GLU A 108 3.31 16.08 1.05
N THR A 109 4.32 15.34 1.53
CA THR A 109 4.90 14.22 0.78
C THR A 109 3.87 13.10 0.59
N ILE A 110 3.04 12.80 1.59
CA ILE A 110 2.00 11.77 1.48
C ILE A 110 0.92 12.18 0.48
N LEU A 111 0.52 13.45 0.47
CA LEU A 111 -0.47 13.95 -0.49
C LEU A 111 0.05 13.84 -1.93
N VAL A 112 1.28 14.29 -2.17
CA VAL A 112 1.91 14.21 -3.51
C VAL A 112 2.03 12.76 -3.98
N VAL A 113 2.51 11.86 -3.11
CA VAL A 113 2.62 10.43 -3.46
C VAL A 113 1.26 9.81 -3.75
N THR A 114 0.23 10.16 -2.96
CA THR A 114 -1.13 9.65 -3.17
C THR A 114 -1.70 10.12 -4.50
N ASP A 115 -1.53 11.40 -4.86
CA ASP A 115 -2.00 11.95 -6.13
C ASP A 115 -1.32 11.31 -7.34
N ASP A 116 -0.01 11.11 -7.27
CA ASP A 116 0.77 10.44 -8.32
C ASP A 116 0.35 8.97 -8.47
N LEU A 117 0.21 8.27 -7.34
CA LEU A 117 -0.22 6.88 -7.30
C LEU A 117 -1.61 6.69 -7.91
N VAL A 118 -2.58 7.56 -7.58
CA VAL A 118 -3.90 7.57 -8.21
C VAL A 118 -3.78 7.76 -9.74
N GLY A 119 -2.90 8.65 -10.19
CA GLY A 119 -2.60 8.84 -11.61
C GLY A 119 -2.09 7.57 -12.28
N CYS A 120 -1.06 6.95 -11.72
CA CYS A 120 -0.47 5.72 -12.20
C CYS A 120 -1.47 4.55 -12.25
N LEU A 121 -2.26 4.37 -11.18
CA LEU A 121 -3.27 3.32 -11.11
C LEU A 121 -4.37 3.53 -12.15
N THR A 122 -4.82 4.77 -12.36
CA THR A 122 -5.85 5.07 -13.37
C THR A 122 -5.40 4.65 -14.78
N LEU A 123 -4.11 4.73 -15.11
CA LEU A 123 -3.58 4.30 -16.41
C LEU A 123 -3.63 2.78 -16.62
N LYS A 124 -3.82 1.99 -15.56
CA LYS A 124 -3.89 0.53 -15.59
C LYS A 124 -5.32 -0.01 -15.75
N ALA A 125 -6.29 0.86 -16.06
CA ALA A 125 -7.68 0.48 -16.22
C ALA A 125 -8.30 1.07 -17.50
N VAL A 126 -9.39 0.47 -17.94
CA VAL A 126 -10.23 0.94 -19.05
C VAL A 126 -11.69 0.88 -18.67
N GLU A 127 -12.54 1.57 -19.43
CA GLU A 127 -13.99 1.46 -19.27
C GLU A 127 -14.45 0.03 -19.62
N ALA A 128 -15.45 -0.47 -18.88
CA ALA A 128 -15.97 -1.83 -19.03
C ALA A 128 -16.81 -1.99 -20.30
#